data_AF-A0A8S3JMC5-F1
#
_entry.id   AF-A0A8S3JMC5-F1
#
_cell.length_a   1.000
_cell.length_b   1.000
_cell.length_c   1.000
_cell.angle_alpha   90.00
_cell.angle_beta   90.00
_cell.angle_gamma   90.00
#
_symmetry.space_group_name_H-M   'P 1'
#
loop_
_entity.id
_entity.type
_entity.pdbx_description
1 polymer ?
#
loop_
_entity_poly.entity_id
_entity_poly.type
_entity_poly.pdbx_seq_one_letter_code
_entity_poly.pdbx_strand_id
1 'polypeptide(L)'
;MQDFYSHSNWIELGMREPNRDLAMGRRLGSTANKDTRTCKSCNGSDEDCIRNNLIVDQYLTTGYFSYTYPIQTPPGKCHHGYTCDFPGENSEYCEGISKDSMYSPHRHLHYTAASVAYSATTKVLNELRASTNTYTFGKFLGLTNSFSLVFVIDVSNRLQPLVGMIRTVTSQLVDSVQNISNKPSNYILSPFNGSHWGPIRVVTKINEFFDLIESLNETKLQ
;
A
#
# COMPACT_ATOMS: atom_id res chain seq x y z
N MET A 1 6.62 -6.98 -0.44
CA MET A 1 8.05 -7.33 -0.63
C MET A 1 8.60 -8.07 0.58
N GLN A 2 8.48 -7.50 1.77
CA GLN A 2 8.94 -8.07 3.05
C GLN A 2 8.37 -9.48 3.25
N ASP A 3 7.05 -9.60 3.13
CA ASP A 3 6.33 -10.85 3.31
C ASP A 3 6.83 -11.97 2.39
N PHE A 4 7.11 -11.66 1.12
CA PHE A 4 7.68 -12.62 0.17
C PHE A 4 9.03 -13.18 0.64
N TYR A 5 9.96 -12.34 1.09
CA TYR A 5 11.28 -12.83 1.51
C TYR A 5 11.27 -13.49 2.89
N SER A 6 10.32 -13.13 3.75
CA SER A 6 10.11 -13.79 5.04
C SER A 6 9.46 -15.16 4.91
N HIS A 7 8.54 -15.34 3.95
CA HIS A 7 7.63 -16.49 3.89
C HIS A 7 7.72 -17.32 2.62
N SER A 8 8.70 -17.06 1.76
CA SER A 8 9.10 -17.97 0.67
C SER A 8 10.40 -18.70 1.00
N ASN A 9 10.72 -19.70 0.18
CA ASN A 9 12.02 -20.37 0.19
C ASN A 9 13.09 -19.61 -0.63
N TRP A 10 12.89 -18.34 -0.99
CA TRP A 10 13.82 -17.58 -1.85
C TRP A 10 15.26 -17.61 -1.32
N ILE A 11 15.43 -17.44 0.00
CA ILE A 11 16.75 -17.40 0.63
C ILE A 11 17.34 -18.81 0.74
N GLU A 12 16.50 -19.82 0.97
CA GLU A 12 16.86 -21.23 1.01
C GLU A 12 17.32 -21.76 -0.34
N LEU A 13 16.77 -21.22 -1.45
CA LEU A 13 17.26 -21.45 -2.81
C LEU A 13 18.63 -20.80 -3.09
N GLY A 14 19.27 -20.20 -2.08
CA GLY A 14 20.57 -19.54 -2.20
C GLY A 14 20.51 -18.15 -2.83
N MET A 15 19.31 -17.63 -3.13
CA MET A 15 19.18 -16.30 -3.72
C MET A 15 19.52 -15.23 -2.69
N ARG A 16 20.32 -14.25 -3.10
CA ARG A 16 20.75 -13.11 -2.28
C ARG A 16 20.42 -11.76 -2.91
N GLU A 17 19.84 -11.78 -4.10
CA GLU A 17 19.43 -10.60 -4.84
C GLU A 17 17.90 -10.52 -4.92
N PRO A 18 17.34 -9.30 -5.09
CA PRO A 18 15.92 -9.12 -5.32
C PRO A 18 15.41 -9.90 -6.54
N ASN A 19 14.27 -10.57 -6.39
CA ASN A 19 13.53 -11.10 -7.53
C ASN A 19 13.03 -9.93 -8.41
N ARG A 20 13.54 -9.85 -9.64
CA ARG A 20 13.23 -8.76 -10.59
C ARG A 20 11.77 -8.73 -11.04
N ASP A 21 11.09 -9.87 -10.97
CA ASP A 21 9.73 -10.06 -11.49
C ASP A 21 8.66 -9.83 -10.41
N LEU A 22 9.05 -9.83 -9.13
CA LEU A 22 8.14 -9.70 -7.97
C LEU A 22 7.30 -8.43 -7.98
N ALA A 23 7.93 -7.27 -8.21
CA ALA A 23 7.23 -6.00 -8.22
C ALA A 23 6.51 -5.70 -9.56
N MET A 24 6.73 -6.53 -10.58
CA MET A 24 6.19 -6.32 -11.93
C MET A 24 4.91 -7.11 -12.20
N GLY A 25 4.42 -7.90 -11.22
CA GLY A 25 3.28 -8.79 -11.41
C GLY A 25 3.53 -9.90 -12.44
N ARG A 26 4.80 -10.25 -12.66
CA ARG A 26 5.23 -11.29 -13.61
C ARG A 26 5.43 -12.62 -12.90
N ARG A 27 5.64 -13.69 -13.68
CA ARG A 27 5.99 -15.00 -13.13
C ARG A 27 7.33 -14.90 -12.39
N LEU A 28 7.35 -15.35 -11.14
CA LEU A 28 8.49 -15.21 -10.22
C LEU A 28 9.63 -16.22 -10.47
N GLY A 29 9.46 -17.12 -11.44
CA GLY A 29 10.34 -18.24 -11.73
C GLY A 29 9.58 -19.56 -11.78
N SER A 30 10.32 -20.66 -11.63
CA SER A 30 9.76 -22.01 -11.52
C SER A 30 9.16 -22.20 -10.13
N THR A 31 7.83 -22.30 -10.04
CA THR A 31 7.10 -22.47 -8.78
C THR A 31 6.69 -23.92 -8.58
N ALA A 32 6.66 -24.39 -7.33
CA ALA A 32 6.19 -25.72 -7.00
C ALA A 32 4.69 -25.85 -7.35
N ASN A 33 4.31 -26.99 -7.92
CA ASN A 33 2.91 -27.24 -8.26
C ASN A 33 2.07 -27.46 -6.98
N LYS A 34 0.75 -27.36 -7.12
CA LYS A 34 -0.20 -27.59 -6.03
C LYS A 34 0.05 -28.93 -5.33
N ASP A 35 0.34 -29.98 -6.09
CA ASP A 35 0.49 -31.35 -5.55
C ASP A 35 1.94 -31.69 -5.18
N THR A 36 2.90 -30.82 -5.47
CA THR A 36 4.30 -31.01 -5.06
C THR A 36 4.41 -30.84 -3.55
N ARG A 37 4.87 -31.87 -2.84
CA ARG A 37 5.22 -31.75 -1.42
C ARG A 37 6.41 -30.80 -1.26
N THR A 38 6.27 -29.78 -0.42
CA THR A 38 7.30 -28.75 -0.22
C THR A 38 7.84 -28.70 1.21
N CYS A 39 7.10 -29.28 2.17
CA CYS A 39 7.50 -29.39 3.57
C CYS A 39 7.45 -30.84 4.07
N LYS A 40 8.32 -31.14 5.02
CA LYS A 40 8.19 -32.28 5.93
C LYS A 40 7.72 -31.81 7.30
N SER A 41 7.07 -32.72 8.02
CA SER A 41 6.66 -32.52 9.40
C SER A 41 7.88 -32.59 10.30
N CYS A 42 7.91 -31.72 11.30
CA CYS A 42 8.88 -31.80 12.38
C CYS A 42 8.16 -32.06 13.70
N ASN A 43 8.92 -32.57 14.67
CA ASN A 43 8.49 -32.51 16.06
C ASN A 43 8.89 -31.11 16.57
N GLY A 44 8.00 -30.42 17.29
CA GLY A 44 8.18 -29.00 17.62
C GLY A 44 9.43 -28.63 18.44
N SER A 45 10.16 -29.63 18.97
CA SER A 45 11.44 -29.45 19.66
C SER A 45 12.69 -29.78 18.81
N ASP A 46 12.52 -30.29 17.59
CA ASP A 46 13.61 -30.69 16.69
C ASP A 46 14.06 -29.50 15.82
N GLU A 47 14.94 -28.66 16.37
CA GLU A 47 15.44 -27.47 15.67
C GLU A 47 16.14 -27.78 14.35
N ASP A 48 16.84 -28.91 14.25
CA ASP A 48 17.55 -29.33 13.05
C ASP A 48 16.57 -29.76 11.95
N CYS A 49 15.48 -30.44 12.33
CA CYS A 49 14.39 -30.70 11.41
C CYS A 49 13.76 -29.41 10.93
N ILE A 50 13.41 -28.49 11.83
CA ILE A 50 12.74 -27.22 11.51
C ILE A 50 13.58 -26.41 10.54
N ARG A 51 14.87 -26.28 10.83
CA ARG A 51 15.83 -25.57 9.99
C ARG A 51 15.88 -26.11 8.56
N ASN A 52 15.58 -27.38 8.37
CA ASN A 52 15.69 -28.10 7.11
C ASN A 52 14.36 -28.76 6.71
N ASN A 53 13.21 -28.15 7.08
CA ASN A 53 11.89 -28.73 6.85
C ASN A 53 11.40 -28.58 5.39
N LEU A 54 12.04 -27.71 4.62
CA LEU A 54 11.83 -27.59 3.18
C LEU A 54 12.46 -28.76 2.44
N ILE A 55 11.67 -29.42 1.60
CA ILE A 55 12.12 -30.57 0.80
C ILE A 55 12.12 -30.27 -0.71
N VAL A 56 12.15 -28.97 -1.05
CA VAL A 56 12.20 -28.49 -2.43
C VAL A 56 13.35 -27.49 -2.59
N ASP A 57 14.27 -27.81 -3.50
CA ASP A 57 15.54 -27.10 -3.72
C ASP A 57 15.65 -26.44 -5.11
N GLN A 58 14.69 -26.72 -6.01
CA GLN A 58 14.69 -26.20 -7.39
C GLN A 58 13.48 -25.33 -7.73
N TYR A 59 12.44 -25.35 -6.89
CA TYR A 59 11.20 -24.63 -7.13
C TYR A 59 10.89 -23.66 -6.00
N LEU A 60 10.36 -22.49 -6.36
CA LEU A 60 9.84 -21.51 -5.44
C LEU A 60 8.55 -22.02 -4.78
N THR A 61 8.48 -21.92 -3.45
CA THR A 61 7.30 -22.19 -2.63
C THR A 61 7.16 -21.11 -1.56
N THR A 62 5.96 -21.01 -0.98
CA THR A 62 5.67 -20.16 0.18
C THR A 62 5.04 -20.97 1.30
N GLY A 63 4.98 -20.37 2.48
CA GLY A 63 4.13 -20.83 3.56
C GLY A 63 2.66 -20.51 3.30
N TYR A 64 1.76 -21.40 3.68
CA TYR A 64 0.32 -21.21 3.59
C TYR A 64 -0.16 -20.41 4.81
N PHE A 65 -0.89 -19.33 4.52
CA PHE A 65 -1.48 -18.44 5.51
C PHE A 65 -3.00 -18.40 5.35
N SER A 66 -3.73 -18.29 6.45
CA SER A 66 -5.18 -18.10 6.46
C SER A 66 -5.57 -17.06 7.50
N TYR A 67 -6.42 -16.11 7.10
CA TYR A 67 -7.06 -15.17 8.04
C TYR A 67 -8.25 -15.80 8.77
N THR A 68 -8.75 -16.93 8.29
CA THR A 68 -9.94 -17.61 8.83
C THR A 68 -9.56 -18.90 9.55
N TYR A 69 -10.20 -19.12 10.69
CA TYR A 69 -10.02 -20.31 11.51
C TYR A 69 -10.93 -21.47 11.07
N PRO A 70 -10.45 -22.73 11.07
CA PRO A 70 -9.08 -23.17 11.34
C PRO A 70 -8.14 -22.94 10.14
N ILE A 71 -6.84 -22.74 10.41
CA ILE A 71 -5.83 -22.67 9.35
C ILE A 71 -5.69 -24.06 8.72
N GLN A 72 -6.09 -24.20 7.46
CA GLN A 72 -5.97 -25.44 6.72
C GLN A 72 -4.75 -25.38 5.79
N THR A 73 -3.58 -25.73 6.33
CA THR A 73 -2.40 -26.00 5.50
C THR A 73 -2.58 -27.36 4.81
N PRO A 74 -2.54 -27.43 3.47
CA PRO A 74 -2.66 -28.71 2.78
C PRO A 74 -1.54 -29.67 3.20
N PRO A 75 -1.81 -30.99 3.31
CA PRO A 75 -0.79 -31.96 3.69
C PRO A 75 0.46 -31.85 2.82
N GLY A 76 1.62 -31.77 3.48
CA GLY A 76 2.91 -31.67 2.79
C GLY A 76 3.30 -30.27 2.31
N LYS A 77 2.52 -29.25 2.65
CA LYS A 77 2.85 -27.84 2.42
C LYS A 77 3.34 -27.20 3.72
N CYS A 78 4.18 -26.18 3.59
CA CYS A 78 4.67 -25.46 4.76
C CYS A 78 3.59 -24.51 5.27
N HIS A 79 3.45 -24.43 6.59
CA HIS A 79 2.70 -23.35 7.22
C HIS A 79 3.47 -22.02 7.07
N HIS A 80 2.76 -20.89 7.15
CA HIS A 80 3.38 -19.56 7.14
C HIS A 80 4.30 -19.38 8.35
N GLY A 81 3.84 -19.80 9.54
CA GLY A 81 4.55 -19.77 10.83
C GLY A 81 3.67 -19.27 11.98
N TYR A 82 4.20 -19.31 13.21
CA TYR A 82 3.70 -18.70 14.46
C TYR A 82 2.45 -19.26 15.14
N THR A 83 1.42 -19.68 14.43
CA THR A 83 0.11 -20.02 15.05
C THR A 83 -0.13 -21.51 15.01
N CYS A 84 0.20 -22.19 16.12
CA CYS A 84 0.09 -23.65 16.26
C CYS A 84 -0.52 -24.12 17.58
N ASP A 85 -0.79 -23.19 18.50
CA ASP A 85 -1.40 -23.48 19.79
C ASP A 85 -2.94 -23.40 19.76
N PHE A 86 -3.55 -23.28 18.56
CA PHE A 86 -5.00 -23.16 18.47
C PHE A 86 -5.69 -24.54 18.34
N PRO A 87 -6.74 -24.80 19.16
CA PRO A 87 -7.38 -26.11 19.23
C PRO A 87 -8.17 -26.45 17.96
N GLY A 88 -7.59 -27.27 17.07
CA GLY A 88 -8.17 -27.66 15.78
C GLY A 88 -7.25 -27.44 14.58
N GLU A 89 -6.05 -26.91 14.78
CA GLU A 89 -5.01 -26.85 13.76
C GLU A 89 -4.39 -28.24 13.53
N ASN A 90 -4.17 -28.59 12.25
CA ASN A 90 -3.37 -29.76 11.93
C ASN A 90 -1.90 -29.44 12.21
N SER A 91 -1.37 -30.02 13.30
CA SER A 91 -0.02 -29.76 13.82
C SER A 91 1.11 -30.27 12.92
N GLU A 92 0.81 -30.94 11.80
CA GLU A 92 1.79 -31.69 11.02
C GLU A 92 2.82 -30.80 10.28
N TYR A 93 2.68 -29.48 10.19
CA TYR A 93 3.67 -28.60 9.52
C TYR A 93 3.82 -27.26 10.22
N CYS A 94 3.58 -27.28 11.51
CA CYS A 94 3.23 -26.11 12.29
C CYS A 94 4.39 -25.12 12.44
N GLU A 95 5.61 -25.65 12.42
CA GLU A 95 6.81 -24.85 12.49
C GLU A 95 6.87 -23.95 11.26
N GLY A 96 6.59 -24.44 10.06
CA GLY A 96 6.49 -23.57 8.88
C GLY A 96 7.83 -22.96 8.47
N ILE A 97 7.78 -21.88 7.68
CA ILE A 97 8.93 -21.36 6.92
C ILE A 97 9.34 -19.91 7.28
N SER A 98 8.67 -19.30 8.24
CA SER A 98 8.84 -17.86 8.53
C SER A 98 10.27 -17.49 8.93
N LYS A 99 10.66 -16.28 8.52
CA LYS A 99 11.93 -15.59 8.85
C LYS A 99 11.67 -14.18 9.38
N ASP A 100 10.45 -13.89 9.86
CA ASP A 100 10.05 -12.54 10.28
C ASP A 100 10.88 -11.97 11.43
N SER A 101 11.41 -12.83 12.30
CA SER A 101 12.18 -12.42 13.47
C SER A 101 13.22 -13.45 13.89
N MET A 102 14.00 -13.08 14.91
CA MET A 102 14.95 -13.98 15.55
C MET A 102 14.28 -15.11 16.35
N TYR A 103 12.96 -15.11 16.47
CA TYR A 103 12.18 -16.18 17.10
C TYR A 103 11.42 -17.04 16.09
N SER A 104 11.57 -16.75 14.79
CA SER A 104 10.93 -17.55 13.75
C SER A 104 11.57 -18.94 13.61
N PRO A 105 10.84 -19.90 13.02
CA PRO A 105 11.34 -21.22 12.64
C PRO A 105 12.63 -21.15 11.82
N HIS A 106 12.65 -20.31 10.77
CA HIS A 106 13.83 -20.11 9.91
C HIS A 106 14.62 -18.86 10.32
N ARG A 107 14.62 -18.50 11.62
CA ARG A 107 15.33 -17.33 12.19
C ARG A 107 16.79 -17.18 11.73
N HIS A 108 17.48 -18.28 11.47
CA HIS A 108 18.88 -18.27 11.00
C HIS A 108 19.05 -17.54 9.65
N LEU A 109 17.97 -17.34 8.89
CA LEU A 109 17.94 -16.59 7.64
C LEU A 109 17.33 -15.19 7.77
N HIS A 110 16.86 -14.79 8.96
CA HIS A 110 16.15 -13.53 9.19
C HIS A 110 16.89 -12.32 8.61
N TYR A 111 18.14 -12.11 9.02
CA TYR A 111 18.92 -10.96 8.54
C TYR A 111 19.18 -10.99 7.03
N THR A 112 19.33 -12.18 6.46
CA THR A 112 19.49 -12.32 5.01
C THR A 112 18.20 -11.96 4.29
N ALA A 113 17.06 -12.50 4.71
CA ALA A 113 15.74 -12.17 4.17
C ALA A 113 15.44 -10.67 4.30
N ALA A 114 15.71 -10.07 5.47
CA ALA A 114 15.52 -8.65 5.72
C ALA A 114 16.39 -7.77 4.82
N SER A 115 17.66 -8.14 4.61
CA SER A 115 18.58 -7.43 3.71
C SER A 115 18.11 -7.47 2.25
N VAL A 116 17.67 -8.64 1.76
CA VAL A 116 17.12 -8.77 0.40
C VAL A 116 15.81 -7.99 0.27
N ALA A 117 14.93 -8.06 1.27
CA ALA A 117 13.68 -7.29 1.29
C ALA A 117 13.94 -5.77 1.26
N TYR A 118 14.91 -5.28 2.04
CA TYR A 118 15.33 -3.89 2.02
C TYR A 118 15.83 -3.47 0.63
N SER A 119 16.73 -4.27 0.05
CA SER A 119 17.29 -4.02 -1.29
C SER A 119 16.19 -4.00 -2.35
N ALA A 120 15.24 -4.93 -2.27
CA ALA A 120 14.15 -5.04 -3.21
C ALA A 120 13.16 -3.88 -3.08
N THR A 121 12.80 -3.46 -1.87
CA THR A 121 11.97 -2.27 -1.65
C THR A 121 12.66 -1.01 -2.13
N THR A 122 13.96 -0.85 -1.85
CA THR A 122 14.76 0.30 -2.29
C THR A 122 14.79 0.38 -3.82
N LYS A 123 15.03 -0.75 -4.49
CA LYS A 123 15.00 -0.85 -5.95
C LYS A 123 13.65 -0.40 -6.52
N VAL A 124 12.55 -0.94 -6.01
CA VAL A 124 11.20 -0.60 -6.48
C VAL A 124 10.88 0.88 -6.28
N LEU A 125 11.22 1.45 -5.12
CA LEU A 125 10.99 2.86 -4.84
C LEU A 125 11.84 3.77 -5.76
N ASN A 126 13.08 3.38 -6.04
CA ASN A 126 13.95 4.11 -6.97
C ASN A 126 13.45 4.03 -8.41
N GLU A 127 13.02 2.85 -8.87
CA GLU A 127 12.43 2.66 -10.20
C GLU A 127 11.12 3.44 -10.34
N LEU A 128 10.25 3.42 -9.32
CA LEU A 128 9.01 4.21 -9.30
C LEU A 128 9.33 5.70 -9.38
N ARG A 129 10.27 6.20 -8.57
CA ARG A 129 10.72 7.60 -8.61
C ARG A 129 11.27 7.98 -9.99
N ALA A 130 12.07 7.11 -10.61
CA ALA A 130 12.66 7.34 -11.94
C ALA A 130 11.61 7.30 -13.08
N SER A 131 10.53 6.53 -12.92
CA SER A 131 9.41 6.47 -13.86
C SER A 131 8.50 7.71 -13.83
N THR A 132 8.70 8.58 -12.84
CA THR A 132 7.92 9.79 -12.61
C THR A 132 8.86 10.97 -12.29
N ASN A 133 8.38 12.01 -11.62
CA ASN A 133 9.19 13.10 -11.12
C ASN A 133 9.18 13.16 -9.58
N THR A 134 10.16 13.85 -8.98
CA THR A 134 10.32 13.97 -7.52
C THR A 134 9.06 14.44 -6.81
N TYR A 135 8.30 15.37 -7.43
CA TYR A 135 7.08 15.90 -6.83
C TYR A 135 5.97 14.85 -6.79
N THR A 136 5.70 14.17 -7.91
CA THR A 136 4.70 13.09 -7.98
C THR A 136 5.07 11.91 -7.08
N PHE A 137 6.36 11.54 -7.02
CA PHE A 137 6.84 10.51 -6.10
C PHE A 137 6.68 10.92 -4.63
N GLY A 138 6.97 12.19 -4.30
CA GLY A 138 6.72 12.74 -2.96
C GLY A 138 5.24 12.70 -2.58
N LYS A 139 4.34 12.98 -3.52
CA LYS A 139 2.88 12.82 -3.35
C LYS A 139 2.49 11.37 -3.04
N PHE A 140 3.04 10.42 -3.80
CA PHE A 140 2.79 9.00 -3.57
C PHE A 140 3.20 8.56 -2.16
N LEU A 141 4.34 9.05 -1.66
CA LEU A 141 4.80 8.76 -0.30
C LEU A 141 4.10 9.58 0.80
N GLY A 142 3.16 10.45 0.46
CA GLY A 142 2.54 11.37 1.41
C GLY A 142 3.50 12.41 2.00
N LEU A 143 4.66 12.61 1.38
CA LEU A 143 5.70 13.54 1.85
C LEU A 143 5.44 14.99 1.41
N THR A 144 4.59 15.19 0.41
CA THR A 144 4.10 16.51 0.08
C THR A 144 2.92 16.83 1.00
N ASN A 145 3.07 17.87 1.82
CA ASN A 145 1.99 18.44 2.63
C ASN A 145 0.96 19.19 1.76
N SER A 146 0.43 18.53 0.74
CA SER A 146 -0.62 19.10 -0.08
C SER A 146 -1.95 18.92 0.63
N PHE A 147 -2.65 20.02 0.89
CA PHE A 147 -4.06 19.98 1.28
C PHE A 147 -4.93 20.43 0.10
N SER A 148 -6.24 20.22 0.22
CA SER A 148 -7.23 20.82 -0.67
C SER A 148 -7.82 22.03 0.03
N LEU A 149 -7.88 23.18 -0.64
CA LEU A 149 -8.64 24.32 -0.16
C LEU A 149 -10.07 24.19 -0.66
N VAL A 150 -11.04 24.12 0.27
CA VAL A 150 -12.44 23.82 -0.03
C VAL A 150 -13.32 25.00 0.37
N PHE A 151 -14.13 25.46 -0.58
CA PHE A 151 -15.16 26.48 -0.35
C PHE A 151 -16.54 25.88 -0.57
N VAL A 152 -17.38 25.98 0.46
CA VAL A 152 -18.80 25.62 0.40
C VAL A 152 -19.59 26.91 0.47
N ILE A 153 -20.18 27.32 -0.65
CA ILE A 153 -20.74 28.68 -0.81
C ILE A 153 -22.25 28.58 -1.05
N ASP A 154 -23.03 29.25 -0.21
CA ASP A 154 -24.46 29.45 -0.46
C ASP A 154 -24.62 30.44 -1.62
N VAL A 155 -25.24 30.00 -2.72
CA VAL A 155 -25.52 30.78 -3.93
C VAL A 155 -27.01 31.12 -4.05
N SER A 156 -27.76 31.02 -2.96
CA SER A 156 -29.18 31.37 -2.92
C SER A 156 -29.41 32.84 -3.31
N ASN A 157 -30.54 33.13 -3.97
CA ASN A 157 -30.90 34.48 -4.43
C ASN A 157 -30.81 35.57 -3.33
N ARG A 158 -31.02 35.21 -2.07
CA ARG A 158 -30.89 36.13 -0.91
C ARG A 158 -29.47 36.68 -0.71
N LEU A 159 -28.45 36.00 -1.21
CA LEU A 159 -27.05 36.41 -1.11
C LEU A 159 -26.54 37.11 -2.37
N GLN A 160 -27.38 37.29 -3.39
CA GLN A 160 -27.03 38.04 -4.61
C GLN A 160 -26.43 39.43 -4.32
N PRO A 161 -26.98 40.24 -3.39
CA PRO A 161 -26.38 41.54 -3.06
C PRO A 161 -24.97 41.44 -2.47
N LEU A 162 -24.58 40.28 -1.93
CA LEU A 162 -23.30 40.04 -1.27
C LEU A 162 -22.29 39.28 -2.14
N VAL A 163 -22.65 38.90 -3.37
CA VAL A 163 -21.78 38.09 -4.24
C VAL A 163 -20.38 38.71 -4.42
N GLY A 164 -20.29 40.03 -4.62
CA GLY A 164 -19.00 40.70 -4.83
C GLY A 164 -18.11 40.60 -3.60
N MET A 165 -18.70 40.66 -2.41
CA MET A 165 -18.00 40.45 -1.14
C MET A 165 -17.57 38.99 -0.99
N ILE A 166 -18.43 38.02 -1.32
CA ILE A 166 -18.12 36.59 -1.29
C ILE A 166 -16.93 36.29 -2.21
N ARG A 167 -16.93 36.82 -3.45
CA ARG A 167 -15.81 36.69 -4.39
C ARG A 167 -14.53 37.27 -3.82
N THR A 168 -14.60 38.51 -3.31
CA THR A 168 -13.45 39.20 -2.72
C THR A 168 -12.83 38.41 -1.56
N VAL A 169 -13.64 37.98 -0.59
CA VAL A 169 -13.17 37.21 0.57
C VAL A 169 -12.61 35.86 0.15
N THR A 170 -13.27 35.17 -0.77
CA THR A 170 -12.81 33.87 -1.29
C THR A 170 -11.45 34.02 -1.97
N SER A 171 -11.28 35.03 -2.81
CA SER A 171 -10.00 35.31 -3.48
C SER A 171 -8.89 35.67 -2.48
N GLN A 172 -9.18 36.48 -1.47
CA GLN A 172 -8.22 36.80 -0.40
C GLN A 172 -7.77 35.56 0.38
N LEU A 173 -8.67 34.63 0.65
CA LEU A 173 -8.34 33.37 1.31
C LEU A 173 -7.46 32.48 0.43
N VAL A 174 -7.76 32.39 -0.88
CA VAL A 174 -6.93 31.70 -1.87
C VAL A 174 -5.52 32.31 -1.93
N ASP A 175 -5.42 33.63 -1.95
CA ASP A 175 -4.15 34.36 -1.96
C ASP A 175 -3.33 34.13 -0.68
N SER A 176 -3.99 34.09 0.48
CA SER A 176 -3.34 33.89 1.79
C SER A 176 -2.57 32.56 1.90
N VAL A 177 -2.98 31.55 1.11
CA VAL A 177 -2.35 30.23 1.09
C VAL A 177 -1.40 30.03 -0.10
N GLN A 178 -1.11 31.06 -0.90
CA GLN A 178 -0.15 30.95 -2.01
C GLN A 178 1.30 30.97 -1.55
N ASN A 179 1.59 31.60 -0.40
CA ASN A 179 2.95 31.83 0.08
C ASN A 179 3.35 30.94 1.25
N ILE A 180 2.45 30.08 1.73
CA ILE A 180 2.82 29.05 2.69
C ILE A 180 3.66 27.98 2.00
N SER A 181 4.59 27.37 2.75
CA SER A 181 5.50 26.32 2.24
C SER A 181 4.79 25.15 1.56
N ASN A 182 3.49 25.01 1.81
CA ASN A 182 2.63 23.91 1.41
C ASN A 182 1.39 24.46 0.69
N LYS A 183 1.49 24.77 -0.60
CA LYS A 183 0.34 25.30 -1.36
C LYS A 183 -0.74 24.23 -1.53
N PRO A 184 -2.03 24.60 -1.64
CA PRO A 184 -3.08 23.65 -1.96
C PRO A 184 -2.79 22.90 -3.27
N SER A 185 -3.02 21.59 -3.30
CA SER A 185 -2.95 20.81 -4.56
C SER A 185 -4.26 20.82 -5.34
N ASN A 186 -5.37 21.07 -4.65
CA ASN A 186 -6.68 21.21 -5.27
C ASN A 186 -7.39 22.43 -4.65
N TYR A 187 -8.18 23.10 -5.48
CA TYR A 187 -9.17 24.06 -5.06
C TYR A 187 -10.54 23.47 -5.40
N ILE A 188 -11.42 23.39 -4.40
CA ILE A 188 -12.71 22.74 -4.51
C ILE A 188 -13.80 23.77 -4.22
N LEU A 189 -14.72 23.95 -5.16
CA LEU A 189 -15.92 24.76 -4.97
C LEU A 189 -17.13 23.85 -4.94
N SER A 190 -17.91 23.94 -3.87
CA SER A 190 -19.18 23.25 -3.69
C SER A 190 -20.28 24.30 -3.46
N PRO A 191 -20.94 24.79 -4.53
CA PRO A 191 -22.05 25.70 -4.38
C PRO A 191 -23.26 24.95 -3.81
N PHE A 192 -24.12 25.64 -3.07
CA PHE A 192 -25.41 25.08 -2.67
C PHE A 192 -26.48 26.17 -2.59
N ASN A 193 -27.74 25.76 -2.65
CA ASN A 193 -28.88 26.58 -2.26
C ASN A 193 -29.81 25.73 -1.37
N GLY A 194 -30.85 26.33 -0.79
CA GLY A 194 -31.74 25.65 0.15
C GLY A 194 -32.42 24.37 -0.36
N SER A 195 -32.34 24.04 -1.65
CA SER A 195 -32.94 22.84 -2.25
C SER A 195 -31.97 21.98 -3.08
N HIS A 196 -30.75 22.47 -3.39
CA HIS A 196 -29.80 21.81 -4.28
C HIS A 196 -28.36 22.01 -3.84
N TRP A 197 -27.50 21.05 -4.17
CA TRP A 197 -26.06 21.08 -3.87
C TRP A 197 -25.25 20.68 -5.10
N GLY A 198 -24.09 21.32 -5.24
CA GLY A 198 -23.20 21.12 -6.38
C GLY A 198 -23.68 21.84 -7.64
N PRO A 199 -23.08 21.54 -8.80
CA PRO A 199 -22.05 20.53 -8.99
C PRO A 199 -20.74 20.89 -8.26
N ILE A 200 -20.09 19.89 -7.67
CA ILE A 200 -18.75 20.07 -7.09
C ILE A 200 -17.77 20.31 -8.24
N ARG A 201 -16.99 21.39 -8.15
CA ARG A 201 -15.94 21.74 -9.10
C ARG A 201 -14.59 21.58 -8.43
N VAL A 202 -13.72 20.75 -9.03
CA VAL A 202 -12.36 20.51 -8.55
C VAL A 202 -11.39 20.99 -9.62
N VAL A 203 -10.48 21.89 -9.26
CA VAL A 203 -9.43 22.39 -10.15
C VAL A 203 -8.08 22.36 -9.43
N THR A 204 -7.00 22.25 -10.21
CA THR A 204 -5.61 22.22 -9.68
C THR A 204 -4.84 23.50 -9.99
N LYS A 205 -5.33 24.33 -10.92
CA LYS A 205 -4.74 25.63 -11.24
C LYS A 205 -5.52 26.75 -10.57
N ILE A 206 -4.78 27.69 -9.99
CA ILE A 206 -5.36 28.84 -9.28
C ILE A 206 -6.18 29.75 -10.20
N ASN A 207 -5.73 30.00 -11.43
CA ASN A 207 -6.46 30.83 -12.39
C ASN A 207 -7.81 30.21 -12.76
N GLU A 208 -7.85 28.90 -12.98
CA GLU A 208 -9.11 28.16 -13.21
C GLU A 208 -10.05 28.27 -12.00
N PHE A 209 -9.50 28.35 -10.79
CA PHE A 209 -10.32 28.57 -9.59
C PHE A 209 -10.88 29.98 -9.52
N PHE A 210 -10.08 31.01 -9.84
CA PHE A 210 -10.58 32.39 -9.90
C PHE A 210 -11.70 32.54 -10.93
N ASP A 211 -11.58 31.90 -12.10
CA ASP A 211 -12.63 31.88 -13.11
C ASP A 211 -13.93 31.26 -12.57
N LEU A 212 -13.84 30.18 -11.78
CA LEU A 212 -15.01 29.57 -11.12
C LEU A 212 -15.68 30.52 -10.13
N ILE A 213 -14.90 31.26 -9.33
CA ILE A 213 -15.42 32.22 -8.36
C ILE A 213 -16.12 33.39 -9.05
N GLU A 214 -15.56 33.89 -10.16
CA GLU A 214 -16.21 34.92 -10.97
C GLU A 214 -17.51 34.42 -11.62
N SER A 215 -17.65 33.12 -11.91
CA SER A 215 -18.88 32.53 -12.47
C SER A 215 -20.00 32.24 -11.45
N LEU A 216 -19.80 32.49 -10.15
CA LEU A 216 -20.75 32.10 -9.07
C LEU A 216 -22.19 32.62 -9.23
N ASN A 217 -22.42 33.61 -10.11
CA ASN A 217 -23.76 34.16 -10.41
C ASN A 217 -24.31 33.83 -11.79
N GLU A 218 -23.49 33.30 -12.68
CA GLU A 218 -23.93 32.93 -14.04
C GLU A 218 -24.50 31.51 -14.07
N THR A 219 -24.16 30.72 -13.06
CA THR A 219 -24.64 29.36 -12.89
C THR A 219 -25.97 29.38 -12.14
N LYS A 220 -27.10 29.46 -12.87
CA LYS A 220 -28.35 28.92 -12.34
C LYS A 220 -28.09 27.44 -12.07
N LEU A 221 -28.15 27.03 -10.80
CA LEU A 221 -28.24 25.63 -10.44
C LEU A 221 -29.54 25.10 -11.05
N GLN A 222 -29.44 24.51 -12.24
CA GLN A 222 -30.52 23.78 -12.90
C GLN A 222 -30.63 22.38 -12.29
#